data_AF-A0A2T2TVU3-F1
#
_entry.id   AF-A0A2T2TVU3-F1
#
_cell.length_a   1.000
_cell.length_b   1.000
_cell.length_c   1.000
_cell.angle_alpha   90.00
_cell.angle_beta   90.00
_cell.angle_gamma   90.00
#
_symmetry.space_group_name_H-M   'P 1'
#
loop_
_entity.id
_entity.type
_entity.pdbx_description
1 polymer ?
#
loop_
_entity_poly.entity_id
_entity_poly.type
_entity_poly.pdbx_seq_one_letter_code
_entity_poly.pdbx_strand_id
1 'polypeptide(L)'
;MGQQQLLLLVLGIVIVGLAVVAGISAFEDNQQKSEKDALVNEGMRIGTDVMANYKKPEQLGGGGEESYPSSLKDVGYDVTGENSEGSRYDTPWGNITYDSDGPTITLRPKSSSETAEITFEDGSPSLASGGWSDDSDDGGNGE
;
A
#
# COMPACT_ATOMS: atom_id res chain seq x y z
N MET A 1 0.85 -5.84 58.88
CA MET A 1 0.39 -6.84 57.89
C MET A 1 -0.31 -6.20 56.67
N GLY A 2 -1.07 -5.10 56.83
CA GLY A 2 -1.67 -4.40 55.68
C GLY A 2 -0.67 -3.76 54.69
N GLN A 3 0.51 -3.34 55.16
CA GLN A 3 1.53 -2.70 54.30
C GLN A 3 2.14 -3.63 53.24
N GLN A 4 2.39 -4.91 53.57
CA GLN A 4 2.94 -5.87 52.60
C GLN A 4 1.90 -6.33 51.58
N GLN A 5 0.64 -6.43 51.98
CA GLN A 5 -0.45 -6.78 51.07
C GLN A 5 -0.73 -5.66 50.05
N LEU A 6 -0.61 -4.39 50.48
CA LEU A 6 -0.73 -3.25 49.57
C LEU A 6 0.38 -3.21 48.51
N LEU A 7 1.61 -3.61 48.86
CA LEU A 7 2.72 -3.65 47.91
C LEU A 7 2.54 -4.70 46.80
N LEU A 8 1.99 -5.87 47.13
CA LEU A 8 1.73 -6.92 46.12
C LEU A 8 0.62 -6.52 45.14
N LEU A 9 -0.40 -5.79 45.62
CA LEU A 9 -1.45 -5.25 44.76
C LEU A 9 -0.90 -4.20 43.79
N VAL A 10 -0.05 -3.31 44.28
CA VAL A 10 0.61 -2.28 43.45
C VAL A 10 1.54 -2.92 42.42
N LEU A 11 2.30 -3.95 42.80
CA LEU A 11 3.15 -4.66 41.86
C LEU A 11 2.32 -5.34 40.75
N GLY A 12 1.19 -5.96 41.10
CA GLY A 12 0.31 -6.61 40.13
C GLY A 12 -0.25 -5.64 39.09
N ILE A 13 -0.74 -4.47 39.51
CA ILE A 13 -1.32 -3.50 38.57
C ILE A 13 -0.27 -2.87 37.65
N VAL A 14 0.97 -2.68 38.12
CA VAL A 14 2.07 -2.17 37.27
C VAL A 14 2.39 -3.16 36.16
N ILE A 15 2.45 -4.45 36.47
CA ILE A 15 2.73 -5.50 35.48
C ILE A 15 1.61 -5.55 34.42
N VAL A 16 0.34 -5.53 34.85
CA VAL A 16 -0.80 -5.52 33.92
C VAL A 16 -0.80 -4.26 33.05
N GLY A 17 -0.48 -3.09 33.62
CA GLY A 17 -0.42 -1.83 32.88
C GLY A 17 0.60 -1.88 31.73
N LEU A 18 1.80 -2.40 31.98
CA LEU A 18 2.83 -2.55 30.95
C LEU A 18 2.45 -3.58 29.89
N ALA A 19 1.82 -4.69 30.29
CA ALA A 19 1.37 -5.72 29.36
C ALA A 19 0.32 -5.21 28.37
N VAL A 20 -0.61 -4.35 28.81
CA VAL A 20 -1.63 -3.75 27.93
C VAL A 20 -1.00 -2.84 26.89
N VAL A 21 -0.06 -1.97 27.29
CA VAL A 21 0.61 -1.06 26.34
C VAL A 21 1.42 -1.84 25.30
N ALA A 22 2.17 -2.86 25.74
CA ALA A 22 2.92 -3.72 24.82
C ALA A 22 1.98 -4.49 23.87
N GLY A 23 0.83 -4.94 24.36
CA GLY A 23 -0.18 -5.63 23.54
C GLY A 23 -0.80 -4.72 22.49
N ILE A 24 -1.11 -3.47 22.83
CA ILE A 24 -1.66 -2.48 21.90
C ILE A 24 -0.63 -2.13 20.81
N SER A 25 0.60 -1.85 21.21
CA SER A 25 1.68 -1.54 20.25
C SER A 25 1.89 -2.69 19.26
N ALA A 26 1.94 -3.94 19.73
CA ALA A 26 2.06 -5.08 18.83
C ALA A 26 0.83 -5.25 17.92
N PHE A 27 -0.37 -4.88 18.38
CA PHE A 27 -1.58 -4.93 17.55
C PHE A 27 -1.55 -3.88 16.44
N GLU A 28 -1.09 -2.66 16.74
CA GLU A 28 -0.90 -1.59 15.75
C GLU A 28 0.11 -1.98 14.66
N ASP A 29 1.25 -2.55 15.04
CA ASP A 29 2.27 -3.02 14.09
C ASP A 29 1.74 -4.14 13.17
N ASN A 30 0.97 -5.08 13.73
CA ASN A 30 0.35 -6.16 12.97
C ASN A 30 -0.73 -5.65 12.01
N GLN A 31 -1.52 -4.64 12.41
CA GLN A 31 -2.50 -4.02 11.53
C GLN A 31 -1.82 -3.33 10.34
N GLN A 32 -0.78 -2.53 10.58
CA GLN A 32 -0.01 -1.87 9.52
C GLN A 32 0.56 -2.89 8.53
N LYS A 33 1.16 -3.98 9.02
CA LYS A 33 1.68 -5.04 8.16
C LYS A 33 0.57 -5.70 7.34
N SER A 34 -0.57 -6.01 7.95
CA SER A 34 -1.69 -6.63 7.25
C SER A 34 -2.28 -5.72 6.17
N GLU A 35 -2.33 -4.40 6.39
CA GLU A 35 -2.77 -3.42 5.39
C GLU A 35 -1.80 -3.38 4.19
N LYS A 36 -0.49 -3.34 4.47
CA LYS A 36 0.56 -3.40 3.44
C LYS A 36 0.45 -4.66 2.59
N ASP A 37 0.32 -5.83 3.21
CA ASP A 37 0.19 -7.10 2.51
C ASP A 37 -1.10 -7.16 1.65
N ALA A 38 -2.21 -6.60 2.15
CA ALA A 38 -3.46 -6.51 1.40
C ALA A 38 -3.34 -5.60 0.17
N LEU A 39 -2.69 -4.43 0.31
CA LEU A 39 -2.44 -3.52 -0.79
C LEU A 39 -1.51 -4.10 -1.84
N VAL A 40 -0.46 -4.81 -1.43
CA VAL A 40 0.43 -5.51 -2.35
C VAL A 40 -0.36 -6.52 -3.17
N ASN A 41 -1.21 -7.34 -2.54
CA ASN A 41 -2.03 -8.31 -3.24
C ASN A 41 -2.97 -7.64 -4.26
N GLU A 42 -3.64 -6.57 -3.85
CA GLU A 42 -4.54 -5.79 -4.71
C GLU A 42 -3.79 -5.13 -5.87
N GLY A 43 -2.65 -4.50 -5.59
CA GLY A 43 -1.78 -3.88 -6.59
C GLY A 43 -1.25 -4.88 -7.60
N MET A 44 -0.86 -6.08 -7.16
CA MET A 44 -0.43 -7.16 -8.05
C MET A 44 -1.57 -7.67 -8.94
N ARG A 45 -2.80 -7.71 -8.42
CA ARG A 45 -3.99 -8.03 -9.22
C ARG A 45 -4.23 -6.97 -10.29
N ILE A 46 -4.25 -5.69 -9.89
CA ILE A 46 -4.40 -4.55 -10.82
C ILE A 46 -3.30 -4.59 -11.88
N GLY A 47 -2.04 -4.82 -11.48
CA GLY A 47 -0.94 -4.93 -12.42
C GLY A 47 -1.12 -6.08 -13.42
N THR A 48 -1.66 -7.21 -12.97
CA THR A 48 -1.98 -8.32 -13.88
C THR A 48 -3.05 -7.93 -14.90
N ASP A 49 -4.08 -7.19 -14.47
CA ASP A 49 -5.15 -6.71 -15.34
C ASP A 49 -4.66 -5.63 -16.32
N VAL A 50 -3.75 -4.74 -15.89
CA VAL A 50 -3.03 -3.78 -16.73
C VAL A 50 -2.23 -4.51 -17.81
N MET A 51 -1.46 -5.53 -17.44
CA MET A 51 -0.70 -6.33 -18.42
C MET A 51 -1.62 -7.14 -19.35
N ALA A 52 -2.76 -7.60 -18.85
CA ALA A 52 -3.75 -8.30 -19.68
C ALA A 52 -4.40 -7.35 -20.70
N ASN A 53 -4.63 -6.09 -20.33
CA ASN A 53 -5.11 -5.06 -21.25
C ASN A 53 -4.02 -4.71 -22.29
N TYR A 54 -2.78 -4.52 -21.85
CA TYR A 54 -1.63 -4.29 -22.74
C TYR A 54 -1.51 -5.39 -23.81
N LYS A 55 -1.60 -6.66 -23.43
CA LYS A 55 -1.50 -7.81 -24.36
C LYS A 55 -2.77 -8.06 -25.18
N LYS A 56 -3.89 -7.42 -24.84
CA LYS A 56 -5.16 -7.61 -25.57
C LYS A 56 -5.08 -6.85 -26.91
N PRO A 57 -5.48 -7.46 -28.05
CA PRO A 57 -5.48 -6.79 -29.34
C PRO A 57 -6.34 -5.52 -29.36
N GLU A 58 -5.91 -4.50 -30.11
CA GLU A 58 -6.62 -3.22 -30.26
C GLU A 58 -8.07 -3.39 -30.75
N GLN A 59 -8.31 -4.38 -31.62
CA GLN A 59 -9.65 -4.69 -32.15
C GLN A 59 -10.66 -5.11 -31.06
N LEU A 60 -10.18 -5.50 -29.88
CA LEU A 60 -10.99 -5.86 -28.72
C LEU A 60 -10.95 -4.79 -27.61
N GLY A 61 -10.45 -3.59 -27.91
CA GLY A 61 -10.32 -2.47 -26.97
C GLY A 61 -9.17 -2.64 -25.98
N GLY A 62 -8.10 -3.33 -26.38
CA GLY A 62 -6.86 -3.43 -25.61
C GLY A 62 -5.71 -2.62 -26.20
N GLY A 63 -4.52 -2.77 -25.62
CA GLY A 63 -3.31 -2.01 -25.96
C GLY A 63 -2.45 -2.54 -27.10
N GLY A 64 -2.74 -3.75 -27.62
CA GLY A 64 -2.07 -4.31 -28.79
C GLY A 64 -0.57 -4.55 -28.65
N GLU A 65 -0.05 -4.64 -27.42
CA GLU A 65 1.39 -4.61 -27.09
C GLU A 65 2.10 -3.30 -27.50
N GLU A 66 1.35 -2.24 -27.80
CA GLU A 66 1.87 -0.92 -28.17
C GLU A 66 1.58 0.14 -27.10
N SER A 67 0.49 -0.01 -26.35
CA SER A 67 0.03 0.99 -25.39
C SER A 67 -0.48 0.38 -24.08
N TYR A 68 -0.15 1.03 -22.97
CA TYR A 68 -0.73 0.71 -21.66
C TYR A 68 -2.12 1.38 -21.52
N PRO A 69 -3.02 0.87 -20.66
CA PRO A 69 -4.29 1.55 -20.38
C PRO A 69 -4.03 2.98 -19.91
N SER A 70 -4.89 3.93 -20.31
CA SER A 70 -4.73 5.33 -19.93
C SER A 70 -5.17 5.62 -18.49
N SER A 71 -6.03 4.75 -17.95
CA SER A 71 -6.57 4.87 -16.61
C SER A 71 -6.92 3.49 -16.03
N LEU A 72 -7.06 3.42 -14.71
CA LEU A 72 -7.58 2.22 -14.04
C LEU A 72 -9.04 1.89 -14.46
N LYS A 73 -9.76 2.87 -15.01
CA LYS A 73 -11.10 2.66 -15.55
C LYS A 73 -11.11 1.77 -16.79
N ASP A 74 -10.06 1.84 -17.61
CA ASP A 74 -9.91 1.03 -18.83
C ASP A 74 -9.70 -0.45 -18.52
N VAL A 75 -9.26 -0.75 -17.29
CA VAL A 75 -9.12 -2.11 -16.74
C VAL A 75 -10.26 -2.49 -15.79
N GLY A 76 -11.30 -1.65 -15.67
CA GLY A 76 -12.55 -1.97 -14.99
C GLY A 76 -12.62 -1.61 -13.50
N TYR A 77 -11.68 -0.79 -13.01
CA TYR A 77 -11.67 -0.31 -11.63
C TYR A 77 -12.35 1.05 -11.52
N ASP A 78 -13.03 1.30 -10.40
CA ASP A 78 -13.74 2.55 -10.15
C ASP A 78 -12.76 3.63 -9.69
N VAL A 79 -12.41 4.56 -10.57
CA VAL A 79 -11.45 5.62 -10.29
C VAL A 79 -12.10 6.65 -9.36
N THR A 80 -11.55 6.77 -8.15
CA THR A 80 -12.06 7.69 -7.11
C THR A 80 -11.44 9.08 -7.20
N GLY A 81 -10.36 9.24 -7.97
CA GLY A 81 -9.77 10.52 -8.31
C GLY A 81 -8.70 10.39 -9.40
N GLU A 82 -8.42 11.49 -10.08
CA GLU A 82 -7.32 11.60 -11.05
C GLU A 82 -6.49 12.83 -10.68
N ASN A 83 -5.18 12.67 -10.58
CA ASN A 83 -4.24 13.76 -10.30
C ASN A 83 -3.05 13.68 -11.26
N SER A 84 -2.05 14.53 -11.06
CA SER A 84 -0.83 14.51 -11.87
C SER A 84 0.00 13.22 -11.70
N GLU A 85 -0.28 12.40 -10.68
CA GLU A 85 0.35 11.09 -10.45
C GLU A 85 -0.43 9.95 -11.14
N GLY A 86 -1.63 10.24 -11.68
CA GLY A 86 -2.43 9.29 -12.45
C GLY A 86 -3.80 8.96 -11.84
N SER A 87 -4.31 7.78 -12.17
CA SER A 87 -5.63 7.30 -11.74
C SER A 87 -5.57 6.68 -10.35
N ARG A 88 -6.40 7.15 -9.42
CA ARG A 88 -6.49 6.65 -8.04
C ARG A 88 -7.70 5.74 -7.85
N TYR A 89 -7.47 4.63 -7.16
CA TYR A 89 -8.46 3.68 -6.67
C TYR A 89 -8.33 3.55 -5.15
N ASP A 90 -9.41 3.87 -4.42
CA ASP A 90 -9.44 3.75 -2.96
C ASP A 90 -9.90 2.35 -2.52
N THR A 91 -9.14 1.78 -1.60
CA THR A 91 -9.45 0.50 -0.93
C THR A 91 -9.70 0.74 0.55
N PRO A 92 -10.26 -0.23 1.30
CA PRO A 92 -10.38 -0.12 2.75
C PRO A 92 -9.04 0.05 3.49
N TRP A 93 -7.93 -0.38 2.88
CA TRP A 93 -6.59 -0.45 3.47
C TRP A 93 -5.67 0.70 3.04
N GLY A 94 -6.11 1.54 2.11
CA GLY A 94 -5.29 2.61 1.53
C GLY A 94 -5.72 2.94 0.11
N ASN A 95 -4.85 3.60 -0.65
CA ASN A 95 -5.11 3.96 -2.03
C ASN A 95 -4.03 3.41 -2.96
N ILE A 96 -4.43 3.17 -4.20
CA ILE A 96 -3.59 2.67 -5.27
C ILE A 96 -3.66 3.69 -6.40
N THR A 97 -2.51 4.19 -6.83
CA THR A 97 -2.41 5.15 -7.93
C THR A 97 -1.70 4.49 -9.09
N TYR A 98 -2.18 4.72 -10.31
CA TYR A 98 -1.63 4.18 -11.54
C TYR A 98 -1.22 5.32 -12.47
N ASP A 99 0.08 5.38 -12.76
CA ASP A 99 0.64 6.26 -13.79
C ASP A 99 0.67 5.53 -15.13
N SER A 100 0.18 6.16 -16.19
CA SER A 100 0.18 5.61 -17.56
C SER A 100 1.42 6.00 -18.37
N ASP A 101 2.16 7.05 -17.97
CA ASP A 101 3.31 7.57 -18.73
C ASP A 101 4.58 6.72 -18.49
N GLY A 102 4.83 6.31 -17.25
CA GLY A 102 5.72 5.21 -16.91
C GLY A 102 4.91 4.20 -16.11
N PRO A 103 4.39 3.10 -16.72
CA PRO A 103 3.38 2.23 -16.12
C PRO A 103 3.86 1.76 -14.74
N THR A 104 3.37 2.43 -13.71
CA THR A 104 3.82 2.22 -12.33
C THR A 104 2.57 2.28 -11.47
N ILE A 105 2.45 1.33 -10.56
CA ILE A 105 1.38 1.30 -9.59
C ILE A 105 1.98 1.66 -8.23
N THR A 106 1.60 2.81 -7.70
CA THR A 106 2.01 3.29 -6.39
C THR A 106 0.97 2.90 -5.35
N LEU A 107 1.40 2.21 -4.30
CA LEU A 107 0.60 1.76 -3.17
C LEU A 107 0.82 2.69 -1.98
N ARG A 108 -0.26 3.23 -1.41
CA ARG A 108 -0.20 4.09 -0.21
C ARG A 108 -1.14 3.54 0.87
N PRO A 109 -0.65 3.02 2.01
CA PRO A 109 -1.45 2.46 3.08
C PRO A 109 -2.16 3.57 3.84
N LYS A 110 -3.25 3.23 4.51
CA LYS A 110 -4.02 4.21 5.28
C LYS A 110 -3.34 4.58 6.59
N SER A 111 -2.61 3.63 7.19
CA SER A 111 -1.98 3.76 8.50
C SER A 111 -0.56 4.33 8.49
N SER A 112 0.08 4.47 7.31
CA SER A 112 1.46 4.93 7.16
C SER A 112 1.61 5.88 5.96
N SER A 113 2.63 6.75 5.99
CA SER A 113 3.04 7.60 4.86
C SER A 113 3.94 6.89 3.85
N GLU A 114 4.41 5.68 4.18
CA GLU A 114 5.26 4.89 3.29
C GLU A 114 4.51 4.51 2.01
N THR A 115 5.23 4.48 0.90
CA THR A 115 4.76 4.05 -0.41
C THR A 115 5.53 2.84 -0.89
N ALA A 116 4.90 2.03 -1.72
CA ALA A 116 5.58 0.97 -2.45
C ALA A 116 5.18 1.03 -3.91
N GLU A 117 6.10 0.71 -4.80
CA GLU A 117 5.86 0.74 -6.23
C GLU A 117 5.82 -0.68 -6.81
N ILE A 118 4.87 -0.92 -7.69
CA ILE A 118 4.85 -2.08 -8.56
C ILE A 118 5.19 -1.59 -9.97
N THR A 119 6.26 -2.16 -10.51
CA THR A 119 6.73 -1.90 -11.87
C THR A 119 6.43 -3.11 -12.75
N PHE A 120 6.45 -2.91 -14.06
CA PHE A 120 6.26 -4.00 -15.03
C PHE A 120 7.59 -4.35 -15.68
N GLU A 121 8.43 -5.12 -14.97
CA GLU A 121 9.66 -5.67 -15.56
C GLU A 121 9.31 -6.89 -16.43
N ASP A 122 9.89 -6.95 -17.64
CA ASP A 122 9.72 -8.07 -18.59
C ASP A 122 8.25 -8.47 -18.89
N GLY A 123 7.31 -7.52 -18.77
CA GLY A 123 5.89 -7.74 -19.05
C GLY A 123 5.15 -8.55 -17.97
N SER A 124 5.65 -8.53 -16.73
CA SER A 124 4.97 -9.02 -15.53
C SER A 124 5.05 -7.97 -14.41
N PRO A 125 3.99 -7.77 -13.61
CA PRO A 125 4.07 -6.90 -12.45
C PRO A 125 5.03 -7.49 -11.40
N SER A 126 5.89 -6.66 -10.82
CA SER A 126 6.77 -7.00 -9.71
C SER A 126 6.85 -5.84 -8.73
N LEU A 127 7.03 -6.14 -7.44
CA LEU A 127 7.33 -5.12 -6.45
C LEU A 127 8.74 -4.58 -6.69
N ALA A 128 8.89 -3.26 -6.68
CA ALA A 128 10.19 -2.61 -6.75
C ALA A 128 11.09 -3.12 -5.62
N SER A 129 12.37 -3.34 -5.94
CA SER A 129 13.35 -3.92 -5.01
C SER A 129 13.57 -3.11 -3.71
N GLY A 130 13.14 -1.84 -3.68
CA GLY A 130 13.16 -0.96 -2.52
C GLY A 130 12.03 -1.20 -1.49
N GLY A 131 10.98 -1.95 -1.85
CA GLY A 131 9.87 -2.26 -0.95
C GLY A 131 9.07 -1.02 -0.55
N TRP A 132 8.80 -0.87 0.75
CA TRP A 132 8.10 0.28 1.32
C TRP A 132 9.12 1.37 1.69
N SER A 133 8.96 2.57 1.14
CA SER A 133 9.80 3.75 1.39
C SER A 133 8.97 4.95 1.83
N ASP A 134 9.48 5.77 2.75
CA ASP A 134 8.77 6.98 3.18
C ASP A 134 9.01 8.12 2.17
N ASP A 135 7.94 8.54 1.48
CA ASP A 135 7.96 9.64 0.48
C ASP A 135 8.23 11.02 1.12
N SER A 136 8.34 11.10 2.46
CA SER A 136 8.57 12.36 3.16
C SER A 136 9.99 12.92 3.01
N ASP A 137 10.90 12.19 2.36
CA ASP A 137 12.30 12.59 2.13
C ASP A 137 12.54 13.30 0.77
N ASP A 138 11.53 13.45 -0.11
CA ASP A 138 11.68 14.21 -1.38
C ASP A 138 11.35 15.71 -1.21
N GLY A 139 11.93 16.29 -0.16
CA GLY A 139 11.60 17.61 0.37
C GLY A 139 12.80 18.45 0.76
N GLY A 140 13.83 18.51 -0.08
CA GLY A 140 14.71 19.68 -0.19
C GLY A 140 16.20 19.46 0.06
N ASN A 141 16.99 19.48 -1.02
CA ASN A 141 17.97 20.55 -1.27
C ASN A 141 18.71 20.28 -2.59
N GLY A 142 18.50 21.16 -3.57
CA GLY A 142 19.22 21.19 -4.83
C GLY A 142 19.09 22.55 -5.48
N GLU A 143 19.64 23.56 -4.80
CA GLU A 143 20.06 24.90 -5.28
C GLU A 143 19.05 25.80 -6.01
#